data_AF-A0A1D7XWR3-F1
#
_entry.id   AF-A0A1D7XWR3-F1
#
_cell.length_a   1.000
_cell.length_b   1.000
_cell.length_c   1.000
_cell.angle_alpha   90.00
_cell.angle_beta   90.00
_cell.angle_gamma   90.00
#
_symmetry.space_group_name_H-M   'P 1'
#
loop_
_entity.id
_entity.type
_entity.pdbx_description
1 polymer ?
#
loop_
_entity_poly.entity_id
_entity_poly.type
_entity_poly.pdbx_seq_one_letter_code
_entity_poly.pdbx_strand_id
1 'polypeptide(L)' 'MNTKANKVEIKKAVEAAYGVSVEKVRTINVRPDRKTKFTKTGIQHGKTNAVKKALVQLAEGETIDLYANI' A
#
# COMPACT_ATOMS: atom_id res chain seq x y z
N MET A 1 -1.35 -2.04 3.57
CA MET A 1 -0.20 -1.71 4.45
C MET A 1 -0.67 -0.90 5.65
N ASN A 2 -0.14 -1.18 6.84
CA ASN A 2 -0.44 -0.39 8.04
C ASN A 2 0.03 1.06 7.85
N THR A 3 -0.83 2.04 8.11
CA THR A 3 -0.52 3.47 7.96
C THR A 3 0.56 3.94 8.92
N LYS A 4 0.86 3.20 9.99
CA LYS A 4 1.92 3.54 10.95
C LYS A 4 3.32 3.05 10.55
N ALA A 5 3.44 2.17 9.56
CA ALA A 5 4.72 1.55 9.27
C ALA A 5 5.72 2.50 8.56
N ASN A 6 6.99 2.36 8.91
CA ASN A 6 8.10 3.18 8.42
C ASN A 6 8.78 2.56 7.19
N LYS A 7 9.56 3.36 6.45
CA LYS A 7 10.26 2.89 5.23
C LYS A 7 11.22 1.73 5.49
N VAL A 8 11.89 1.74 6.65
CA VAL A 8 12.83 0.68 7.05
C VAL A 8 12.10 -0.66 7.27
N GLU A 9 10.93 -0.62 7.89
CA GLU A 9 10.10 -1.81 8.13
C GLU A 9 9.56 -2.38 6.82
N ILE A 10 9.12 -1.51 5.90
CA ILE A 10 8.65 -1.92 4.57
C ILE A 10 9.77 -2.60 3.79
N LYS A 11 10.97 -2.00 3.82
CA LYS A 11 12.14 -2.55 3.14
C LYS A 11 12.40 -3.98 3.61
N LYS A 12 12.57 -4.17 4.92
CA LYS A 12 12.82 -5.48 5.53
C LYS A 12 11.71 -6.49 5.23
N ALA A 13 10.45 -6.08 5.28
CA ALA A 13 9.32 -6.96 5.04
C ALA A 13 9.26 -7.44 3.58
N VAL A 14 9.56 -6.57 2.61
CA VAL A 14 9.58 -6.93 1.18
C VAL A 14 10.78 -7.84 0.87
N GLU A 15 11.96 -7.51 1.39
CA GLU A 15 13.17 -8.33 1.23
C GLU A 15 12.95 -9.74 1.82
N ALA A 16 12.33 -9.84 3.00
CA ALA A 16 12.05 -11.13 3.63
C ALA A 16 10.95 -11.94 2.92
N ALA A 17 9.91 -11.28 2.40
CA ALA A 17 8.78 -11.97 1.77
C ALA A 17 9.11 -12.48 0.37
N TYR A 18 9.93 -11.75 -0.38
CA TYR A 18 10.21 -12.05 -1.80
C TYR A 18 11.67 -12.42 -2.07
N GLY A 19 12.56 -12.35 -1.07
CA GLY A 19 13.98 -12.71 -1.23
C GLY A 19 14.77 -11.79 -2.15
N VAL A 20 14.26 -10.59 -2.42
CA VAL A 20 14.85 -9.59 -3.33
C VAL A 20 15.60 -8.50 -2.56
N SER A 21 16.55 -7.83 -3.20
CA SER A 21 17.28 -6.68 -2.71
C SER A 21 16.57 -5.36 -3.09
N VAL A 22 16.20 -4.57 -2.08
CA VAL A 22 15.49 -3.30 -2.29
C VAL A 22 16.47 -2.12 -2.24
N GLU A 23 16.57 -1.38 -3.33
CA GLU A 23 17.40 -0.17 -3.40
C GLU A 23 16.74 1.00 -2.66
N LYS A 24 15.47 1.29 -2.97
CA LYS A 24 14.78 2.50 -2.48
C LYS A 24 13.29 2.29 -2.26
N VAL A 25 12.78 2.86 -1.17
CA VAL A 25 11.34 2.87 -0.86
C VAL A 25 10.80 4.29 -0.78
N ARG A 26 9.72 4.56 -1.52
CA ARG A 26 8.93 5.80 -1.44
C ARG A 26 7.54 5.46 -0.89
N THR A 27 7.02 6.27 0.02
CA THR A 27 5.73 6.02 0.67
C THR A 27 4.81 7.23 0.52
N ILE A 28 3.52 6.99 0.32
CA ILE A 28 2.49 8.01 0.18
C ILE A 28 1.30 7.62 1.05
N ASN A 29 0.84 8.56 1.89
CA ASN A 29 -0.41 8.39 2.62
C ASN A 29 -1.57 8.85 1.72
N VAL A 30 -2.48 7.93 1.42
CA VAL A 30 -3.64 8.19 0.56
C VAL A 30 -4.83 8.52 1.41
N ARG A 31 -5.48 9.65 1.08
CA ARG A 31 -6.69 10.09 1.74
C ARG A 31 -7.84 9.09 1.50
N PRO A 32 -8.75 8.94 2.47
CA PRO A 32 -9.97 8.19 2.25
C PRO A 32 -10.92 8.98 1.34
N ASP A 33 -11.62 8.28 0.46
CA ASP A 33 -12.65 8.85 -0.38
C ASP A 33 -13.95 8.94 0.41
N ARG A 34 -14.48 10.16 0.51
CA ARG A 34 -15.74 10.43 1.19
C ARG A 34 -16.86 10.38 0.16
N LYS A 35 -17.88 9.58 0.44
CA LYS A 35 -19.07 9.47 -0.40
C LYS A 35 -20.29 9.78 0.44
N THR A 36 -21.13 10.67 -0.08
CA THR A 36 -22.43 10.98 0.50
C THR A 36 -23.49 10.34 -0.40
N LYS A 37 -24.38 9.54 0.19
CA LYS A 37 -25.53 8.95 -0.50
C LYS A 37 -26.81 9.57 0.05
N PHE A 38 -27.68 10.01 -0.85
CA PHE A 38 -29.00 10.52 -0.51
C PHE A 38 -29.99 9.37 -0.64
N THR A 39 -30.46 8.83 0.47
CA THR A 39 -31.45 7.75 0.50
C THR A 39 -32.79 8.28 0.98
N LYS A 40 -33.88 7.54 0.72
CA LYS A 40 -35.25 7.97 1.06
C LYS A 40 -35.46 8.24 2.57
N THR A 41 -34.61 7.65 3.42
CA THR A 41 -34.59 7.79 4.88
C THR A 41 -33.58 8.82 5.41
N GLY A 42 -32.79 9.48 4.55
CA GLY A 42 -31.87 10.55 4.94
C GLY A 42 -30.55 10.58 4.18
N ILE A 43 -29.63 11.43 4.64
CA ILE A 43 -28.29 11.57 4.07
C ILE A 43 -27.33 10.61 4.79
N GLN A 44 -26.75 9.66 4.07
CA GLN A 44 -25.74 8.75 4.59
C GLN A 44 -24.34 9.21 4.16
N HIS A 45 -23.48 9.46 5.14
CA HIS A 45 -22.07 9.77 4.90
C HIS A 45 -21.21 8.54 5.17
N GLY A 46 -20.48 8.09 4.15
CA GLY A 46 -19.51 7.01 4.24
C GLY A 46 -18.11 7.50 3.85
N LYS A 47 -17.08 6.86 4.41
CA LYS A 47 -15.69 7.05 3.98
C LYS A 47 -15.03 5.69 3.78
N THR A 48 -14.16 5.59 2.79
CA THR A 48 -13.28 4.43 2.66
C THR A 48 -12.17 4.48 3.71
N ASN A 49 -11.42 3.38 3.87
CA ASN A 49 -10.28 3.35 4.78
C ASN A 49 -9.10 4.09 4.16
N ALA A 50 -8.43 4.91 4.97
CA ALA A 50 -7.17 5.54 4.57
C ALA A 50 -6.08 4.46 4.49
N VAL A 51 -5.27 4.51 3.44
CA VAL A 51 -4.22 3.52 3.20
C VAL A 51 -2.88 4.22 2.96
N LYS A 52 -1.80 3.55 3.35
CA LYS A 52 -0.44 3.94 2.95
C LYS A 52 -0.04 3.10 1.74
N LYS A 53 0.39 3.75 0.67
CA LYS A 53 0.97 3.13 -0.54
C LYS A 53 2.49 3.18 -0.43
N ALA A 54 3.16 2.13 -0.86
CA ALA A 54 4.60 2.06 -0.98
C ALA A 54 4.98 1.75 -2.44
N LEU A 55 5.91 2.52 -2.98
CA LEU A 55 6.57 2.30 -4.26
C LEU A 55 7.99 1.84 -3.94
N VAL A 56 8.33 0.64 -4.41
CA VAL A 56 9.60 -0.02 -4.10
C VAL A 56 10.41 -0.13 -5.38
N GLN A 57 11.68 0.28 -5.30
CA GLN A 57 12.67 0.14 -6.36
C GLN A 57 13.61 -1.01 -5.99
N LEU A 58 13.70 -1.99 -6.89
CA LEU A 58 14.56 -3.16 -6.75
C LEU A 58 15.94 -2.88 -7.34
N ALA A 59 16.91 -3.70 -6.97
CA ALA A 59 18.22 -3.70 -7.62
C ALA A 59 18.09 -4.11 -9.10
N GLU A 60 19.01 -3.63 -9.94
CA GLU A 60 19.00 -3.93 -11.36
C GLU A 60 19.11 -5.44 -11.62
N GLY A 61 18.19 -5.99 -12.42
CA GLY A 61 18.15 -7.41 -12.77
C GLY A 61 17.24 -8.28 -11.91
N GLU A 62 16.71 -7.77 -10.79
CA GLU A 62 15.73 -8.48 -9.97
C GLU A 62 14.30 -8.11 -10.35
N THR A 63 13.47 -9.13 -10.57
CA THR A 63 12.05 -8.97 -10.86
C THR A 63 11.22 -9.73 -9.83
N ILE A 64 10.15 -9.11 -9.35
CA ILE A 64 9.16 -9.79 -8.53
C ILE A 64 8.11 -10.36 -9.49
N ASP A 65 8.07 -11.68 -9.61
CA ASP A 65 6.92 -12.35 -10.21
C ASP A 65 5.78 -12.42 -9.19
N LEU A 66 4.74 -11.64 -9.44
CA LEU A 66 3.56 -11.54 -8.58
C LEU A 66 2.60 -12.73 -8.73
N TYR A 67 2.79 -13.58 -9.76
CA TYR A 67 1.90 -14.68 -10.09
C TYR A 67 2.51 -16.07 -9.82
N ALA A 68 3.78 -16.16 -9.46
CA ALA A 68 4.43 -17.42 -9.12
C ALA A 68 3.84 -18.12 -7.87
N ASN A 69 3.01 -17.42 -7.09
CA ASN A 69 2.37 -17.93 -5.85
C ASN A 69 0.82 -17.95 -5.93
N ILE A 70 0.22 -17.93 -7.13
CA ILE A 70 -1.24 -18.10 -7.32
C ILE A 70 -1.58 -19.50 -7.81
#